data_AF-A0A926J2H5-F1
#
_entry.id   AF-A0A926J2H5-F1
#
_cell.length_a   1.000
_cell.length_b   1.000
_cell.length_c   1.000
_cell.angle_alpha   90.00
_cell.angle_beta   90.00
_cell.angle_gamma   90.00
#
_symmetry.space_group_name_H-M   'P 1'
#
loop_
_entity.id
_entity.type
_entity.pdbx_description
1 polymer ?
#
loop_
_entity_poly.entity_id
_entity_poly.type
_entity_poly.pdbx_seq_one_letter_code
_entity_poly.pdbx_strand_id
1 'polypeptide(L)'
;MKSFALALAVAASVTVVSAPAHAQTYFGPADMNIAFGPDGSISASFGQSGIVAGMFQHIYQFTLPQNGTASGSITTSAVTFQGVDDLDLLSVFFNGVQLTGITESLNEVVFANAVPIFAGQLNEIVINGESRGNGSYGGQGVFVPTAVPEPAAWGMLIAGFAFAGFATRRRPTVRVRYS
;
A
#
# COMPACT_ATOMS: atom_id res chain seq x y z
N MET A 1 69.17 -17.02 -21.12
CA MET A 1 68.68 -17.35 -19.77
C MET A 1 67.23 -16.88 -19.69
N LYS A 2 66.30 -17.78 -19.34
CA LYS A 2 64.86 -17.59 -19.46
C LYS A 2 64.33 -16.80 -18.23
N SER A 3 63.72 -15.64 -18.43
CA SER A 3 63.10 -14.85 -17.37
C SER A 3 61.64 -15.29 -17.16
N PHE A 4 61.33 -15.79 -15.97
CA PHE A 4 59.95 -16.05 -15.53
C PHE A 4 59.39 -14.79 -14.88
N ALA A 5 58.27 -14.28 -15.40
CA ALA A 5 57.49 -13.22 -14.75
C ALA A 5 56.41 -13.86 -13.88
N LEU A 6 56.38 -13.51 -12.59
CA LEU A 6 55.38 -13.94 -11.62
C LEU A 6 54.24 -12.91 -11.61
N ALA A 7 53.04 -13.31 -12.04
CA ALA A 7 51.84 -12.48 -11.94
C ALA A 7 51.14 -12.73 -10.60
N LEU A 8 51.05 -11.70 -9.76
CA LEU A 8 50.33 -11.74 -8.49
C LEU A 8 48.88 -11.27 -8.71
N ALA A 9 47.93 -12.19 -8.70
CA ALA A 9 46.50 -11.86 -8.73
C ALA A 9 46.00 -11.69 -7.28
N VAL A 10 45.62 -10.46 -6.91
CA VAL A 10 44.93 -10.18 -5.65
C VAL A 10 43.44 -10.37 -5.87
N ALA A 11 42.85 -11.39 -5.26
CA ALA A 11 41.41 -11.58 -5.21
C ALA A 11 40.84 -10.77 -4.03
N ALA A 12 40.04 -9.74 -4.31
CA ALA A 12 39.28 -9.02 -3.30
C ALA A 12 38.05 -9.85 -2.91
N SER A 13 38.02 -10.38 -1.70
CA SER A 13 36.87 -11.07 -1.13
C SER A 13 35.83 -10.04 -0.67
N VAL A 14 34.70 -9.94 -1.39
CA VAL A 14 33.51 -9.22 -0.93
C VAL A 14 32.83 -10.08 0.13
N THR A 15 32.94 -9.69 1.40
CA THR A 15 32.15 -10.29 2.48
C THR A 15 30.72 -9.77 2.39
N VAL A 16 29.81 -10.62 1.91
CA VAL A 16 28.37 -10.36 2.01
C VAL A 16 28.01 -10.54 3.48
N VAL A 17 27.83 -9.43 4.22
CA VAL A 17 27.32 -9.48 5.60
C VAL A 17 25.83 -9.81 5.49
N SER A 18 25.46 -11.05 5.80
CA SER A 18 24.05 -11.42 5.99
C SER A 18 23.51 -10.66 7.20
N ALA A 19 22.52 -9.79 6.99
CA ALA A 19 21.80 -9.18 8.09
C ALA A 19 21.19 -10.29 8.99
N PRO A 20 21.14 -10.10 10.32
CA PRO A 20 20.51 -11.08 11.21
C PRO A 20 19.06 -11.32 10.78
N ALA A 21 18.68 -12.59 10.62
CA ALA A 21 17.32 -12.98 10.29
C ALA A 21 16.44 -12.86 11.56
N HIS A 22 15.81 -11.71 11.74
CA HIS A 22 14.75 -11.55 12.74
C HIS A 22 13.45 -12.20 12.24
N ALA A 23 12.67 -12.77 13.15
CA ALA A 23 11.45 -13.50 12.78
C ALA A 23 10.41 -12.54 12.18
N GLN A 24 9.86 -12.94 11.03
CA GLN A 24 8.75 -12.23 10.38
C GLN A 24 7.44 -12.60 11.07
N THR A 25 6.65 -11.59 11.41
CA THR A 25 5.28 -11.78 11.92
C THR A 25 4.30 -11.30 10.88
N TYR A 26 3.30 -12.13 10.58
CA TYR A 26 2.27 -11.86 9.58
C TYR A 26 0.95 -11.54 10.25
N PHE A 27 0.25 -10.55 9.70
CA PHE A 27 -1.06 -10.10 10.12
C PHE A 27 -2.00 -10.09 8.92
N GLY A 28 -3.24 -10.52 9.14
CA GLY A 28 -4.29 -10.52 8.12
C GLY A 28 -5.33 -9.43 8.37
N PRO A 29 -6.39 -9.39 7.53
CA PRO A 29 -7.50 -8.44 7.70
C PRO A 29 -8.21 -8.56 9.06
N ALA A 30 -8.15 -9.73 9.71
CA ALA A 30 -8.74 -9.95 11.04
C ALA A 30 -7.98 -9.22 12.16
N ASP A 31 -6.73 -8.85 11.93
CA ASP A 31 -5.87 -8.11 12.88
C ASP A 31 -5.98 -6.59 12.69
N MET A 32 -6.86 -6.14 11.80
CA MET A 32 -7.10 -4.75 11.46
C MET A 32 -8.54 -4.38 11.79
N ASN A 33 -8.76 -3.15 12.23
CA ASN A 33 -10.09 -2.59 12.39
C ASN A 33 -10.47 -1.84 11.10
N ILE A 34 -11.36 -2.45 10.31
CA ILE A 34 -11.72 -2.05 8.94
C ILE A 34 -13.15 -1.52 8.91
N ALA A 35 -13.36 -0.38 8.24
CA ALA A 35 -14.67 0.21 7.99
C ALA A 35 -14.89 0.46 6.48
N PHE A 36 -16.15 0.31 6.05
CA PHE A 36 -16.55 0.47 4.65
C PHE A 36 -17.43 1.71 4.49
N GLY A 37 -17.05 2.60 3.59
CA GLY A 37 -17.82 3.77 3.19
C GLY A 37 -18.91 3.42 2.18
N PRO A 38 -20.01 4.20 2.13
CA PRO A 38 -21.10 3.99 1.16
C PRO A 38 -20.68 4.24 -0.29
N ASP A 39 -19.55 4.93 -0.51
CA ASP A 39 -18.93 5.21 -1.80
C ASP A 39 -17.92 4.12 -2.25
N GLY A 40 -17.81 3.04 -1.48
CA GLY A 40 -16.83 1.97 -1.73
C GLY A 40 -15.43 2.29 -1.19
N SER A 41 -15.23 3.44 -0.54
CA SER A 41 -13.99 3.71 0.19
C SER A 41 -13.84 2.74 1.37
N ILE A 42 -12.60 2.45 1.74
CA ILE A 42 -12.28 1.58 2.86
C ILE A 42 -11.29 2.33 3.75
N SER A 43 -11.54 2.37 5.05
CA SER A 43 -10.57 2.84 6.03
C SER A 43 -10.17 1.70 6.95
N ALA A 44 -8.92 1.69 7.37
CA ALA A 44 -8.38 0.68 8.27
C ALA A 44 -7.45 1.31 9.30
N SER A 45 -7.55 0.80 10.53
CA SER A 45 -6.62 1.07 11.63
C SER A 45 -5.99 -0.24 12.08
N PHE A 46 -4.69 -0.21 12.36
CA PHE A 46 -3.93 -1.38 12.82
C PHE A 46 -2.75 -0.92 13.67
N GLY A 47 -2.09 -1.84 14.38
CA GLY A 47 -0.94 -1.49 15.21
C GLY A 47 -0.49 -2.64 16.07
N GLN A 48 0.65 -2.46 16.73
CA GLN A 48 1.17 -3.40 17.72
C GLN A 48 1.68 -2.63 18.94
N SER A 49 1.62 -3.27 20.10
CA SER A 49 2.07 -2.72 21.38
C SER A 49 2.77 -3.80 22.18
N GLY A 50 3.65 -3.40 23.10
CA GLY A 50 4.42 -4.36 23.90
C GLY A 50 5.43 -5.15 23.06
N ILE A 51 5.96 -4.54 22.00
CA ILE A 51 6.97 -5.16 21.17
C ILE A 51 8.25 -5.28 22.02
N VAL A 52 8.72 -6.51 22.22
CA VAL A 52 9.91 -6.79 23.02
C VAL A 52 11.18 -6.21 22.37
N ALA A 53 12.24 -6.09 23.16
CA ALA A 53 13.50 -5.50 22.69
C ALA A 53 14.11 -6.28 21.51
N GLY A 54 14.64 -5.54 20.53
CA GLY A 54 15.31 -6.04 19.35
C GLY A 54 14.64 -5.63 18.04
N MET A 55 15.26 -6.02 16.92
CA MET A 55 14.71 -5.77 15.60
C MET A 55 13.51 -6.69 15.34
N PHE A 56 12.52 -6.17 14.62
CA PHE A 56 11.34 -6.91 14.21
C PHE A 56 10.99 -6.62 12.75
N GLN A 57 10.25 -7.56 12.14
CA GLN A 57 9.57 -7.33 10.87
C GLN A 57 8.11 -7.76 10.99
N HIS A 58 7.21 -6.81 10.79
CA HIS A 58 5.77 -7.04 10.78
C HIS A 58 5.22 -6.83 9.37
N ILE A 59 4.41 -7.76 8.89
CA ILE A 59 3.88 -7.77 7.53
C ILE A 59 2.35 -7.87 7.61
N TYR A 60 1.66 -6.82 7.18
CA TYR A 60 0.20 -6.84 7.04
C TYR A 60 -0.18 -7.18 5.61
N GLN A 61 -0.98 -8.23 5.46
CA GLN A 61 -1.40 -8.77 4.18
C GLN A 61 -2.90 -8.63 3.97
N PHE A 62 -3.31 -8.11 2.82
CA PHE A 62 -4.72 -7.97 2.48
C PHE A 62 -4.96 -7.92 0.96
N THR A 63 -6.16 -8.27 0.55
CA THR A 63 -6.61 -8.21 -0.85
C THR A 63 -7.85 -7.34 -0.95
N LEU A 64 -7.92 -6.48 -1.98
CA LEU A 64 -9.12 -5.70 -2.27
C LEU A 64 -9.75 -6.14 -3.60
N PRO A 65 -11.10 -6.15 -3.71
CA PRO A 65 -11.78 -6.62 -4.91
C PRO A 65 -11.81 -5.60 -6.05
N GLN A 66 -11.31 -4.39 -5.82
CA GLN A 66 -11.41 -3.26 -6.76
C GLN A 66 -10.04 -2.61 -6.96
N ASN A 67 -9.81 -2.09 -8.17
CA ASN A 67 -8.69 -1.21 -8.43
C ASN A 67 -8.91 0.12 -7.72
N GLY A 68 -7.83 0.78 -7.32
CA GLY A 68 -7.91 2.09 -6.72
C GLY A 68 -6.55 2.60 -6.26
N THR A 69 -6.60 3.58 -5.35
CA THR A 69 -5.41 4.13 -4.71
C THR A 69 -5.60 4.12 -3.21
N ALA A 70 -4.54 3.82 -2.49
CA ALA A 70 -4.51 3.87 -1.04
C ALA A 70 -3.44 4.85 -0.54
N SER A 71 -3.75 5.53 0.56
CA SER A 71 -2.81 6.35 1.31
C SER A 71 -2.78 5.87 2.75
N GLY A 72 -1.69 6.11 3.46
CA GLY A 72 -1.60 5.70 4.85
C GLY A 72 -0.37 6.25 5.55
N SER A 73 -0.37 6.06 6.86
CA SER A 73 0.69 6.50 7.75
C SER A 73 0.93 5.50 8.86
N ILE A 74 2.17 5.46 9.35
CA ILE A 74 2.55 4.75 10.56
C ILE A 74 3.19 5.75 11.51
N THR A 75 2.84 5.68 12.78
CA THR A 75 3.32 6.55 13.84
C THR A 75 3.79 5.73 15.03
N THR A 76 4.90 6.14 15.64
CA THR A 76 5.39 5.63 16.93
C THR A 76 5.24 6.70 18.00
N SER A 77 5.33 6.31 19.26
CA SER A 77 5.36 7.26 20.37
C SER A 77 6.17 6.70 21.53
N ALA A 78 6.97 7.56 22.14
CA ALA A 78 7.76 7.24 23.33
C ALA A 78 7.74 8.40 24.33
N VAL A 79 7.97 8.08 25.60
CA VAL A 79 8.09 9.05 26.70
C VAL A 79 9.53 9.57 26.81
N THR A 80 10.51 8.68 26.62
CA THR A 80 11.94 9.01 26.74
C THR A 80 12.70 8.56 25.52
N PHE A 81 13.55 9.43 24.98
CA PHE A 81 14.36 9.10 23.80
C PHE A 81 15.37 8.03 24.18
N GLN A 82 15.41 6.95 23.40
CA GLN A 82 16.14 5.71 23.69
C GLN A 82 15.69 5.01 24.99
N GLY A 83 14.48 5.30 25.47
CA GLY A 83 13.83 4.63 26.59
C GLY A 83 13.35 3.22 26.24
N VAL A 84 12.85 2.47 27.24
CA VAL A 84 12.35 1.10 27.03
C VAL A 84 11.09 1.04 26.15
N ASP A 85 10.31 2.11 26.14
CA ASP A 85 9.09 2.28 25.33
C ASP A 85 9.36 2.84 23.94
N ASP A 86 10.61 3.18 23.65
CA ASP A 86 11.02 3.76 22.39
C ASP A 86 11.13 2.71 21.28
N LEU A 87 10.72 3.12 20.09
CA LEU A 87 10.67 2.29 18.90
C LEU A 87 11.09 3.12 17.69
N ASP A 88 12.10 2.63 16.99
CA ASP A 88 12.62 3.22 15.77
C ASP A 88 12.09 2.49 14.53
N LEU A 89 11.50 3.22 13.60
CA LEU A 89 11.10 2.81 12.27
C LEU A 89 12.33 2.88 11.37
N LEU A 90 12.86 1.72 11.02
CA LEU A 90 14.01 1.61 10.12
C LEU A 90 13.57 1.73 8.65
N SER A 91 12.46 1.09 8.30
CA SER A 91 11.82 1.27 7.00
C SER A 91 10.41 0.74 7.01
N VAL A 92 9.54 1.40 6.24
CA VAL A 92 8.19 0.92 5.99
C VAL A 92 7.94 0.92 4.49
N PHE A 93 7.42 -0.18 3.97
CA PHE A 93 7.05 -0.32 2.57
C PHE A 93 5.57 -0.64 2.44
N PHE A 94 4.91 -0.05 1.44
CA PHE A 94 3.57 -0.42 1.01
C PHE A 94 3.61 -0.81 -0.47
N ASN A 95 3.39 -2.09 -0.77
CA ASN A 95 3.53 -2.65 -2.12
C ASN A 95 4.88 -2.30 -2.78
N GLY A 96 5.96 -2.32 -1.99
CA GLY A 96 7.31 -1.95 -2.44
C GLY A 96 7.59 -0.44 -2.52
N VAL A 97 6.59 0.42 -2.32
CA VAL A 97 6.78 1.87 -2.18
C VAL A 97 7.26 2.18 -0.76
N GLN A 98 8.45 2.75 -0.62
CA GLN A 98 8.95 3.19 0.68
C GLN A 98 8.15 4.39 1.19
N LEU A 99 7.64 4.30 2.43
CA LEU A 99 7.04 5.43 3.12
C LEU A 99 8.14 6.38 3.61
N THR A 100 7.84 7.67 3.61
CA THR A 100 8.78 8.72 3.99
C THR A 100 8.18 9.59 5.09
N GLY A 101 9.03 10.20 5.93
CA GLY A 101 8.57 11.14 6.96
C GLY A 101 9.68 11.45 7.96
N ILE A 102 9.31 11.53 9.24
CA ILE A 102 10.20 11.81 10.36
C ILE A 102 10.55 10.48 11.01
N THR A 103 11.84 10.13 11.01
CA THR A 103 12.42 8.97 11.71
C THR A 103 13.57 9.46 12.60
N GLU A 104 14.13 8.58 13.42
CA GLU A 104 15.24 8.90 14.33
C GLU A 104 14.89 10.02 15.33
N SER A 105 13.66 10.01 15.83
CA SER A 105 13.16 11.01 16.77
C SER A 105 12.28 10.35 17.83
N LEU A 106 11.99 11.05 18.93
CA LEU A 106 11.18 10.50 20.02
C LEU A 106 9.83 9.93 19.57
N ASN A 107 9.18 10.62 18.63
CA ASN A 107 7.94 10.15 18.01
C ASN A 107 8.12 10.21 16.51
N GLU A 108 8.00 9.07 15.85
CA GLU A 108 8.24 8.98 14.43
C GLU A 108 6.94 8.89 13.65
N VAL A 109 6.96 9.36 12.41
CA VAL A 109 5.83 9.25 11.49
C VAL A 109 6.33 9.09 10.07
N VAL A 110 5.82 8.08 9.37
CA VAL A 110 6.09 7.86 7.94
C VAL A 110 4.77 7.69 7.19
N PHE A 111 4.71 8.14 5.95
CA PHE A 111 3.49 8.09 5.15
C PHE A 111 3.77 7.83 3.67
N ALA A 112 2.75 7.34 2.98
CA ALA A 112 2.70 7.24 1.52
C ALA A 112 1.32 7.70 1.03
N ASN A 113 1.31 8.29 -0.15
CA ASN A 113 0.10 8.82 -0.76
C ASN A 113 -0.12 8.17 -2.13
N ALA A 114 -1.38 7.85 -2.43
CA ALA A 114 -1.81 7.38 -3.74
C ALA A 114 -1.04 6.14 -4.25
N VAL A 115 -0.75 5.18 -3.37
CA VAL A 115 -0.17 3.89 -3.74
C VAL A 115 -1.22 3.09 -4.53
N PRO A 116 -0.91 2.63 -5.76
CA PRO A 116 -1.84 1.85 -6.56
C PRO A 116 -2.20 0.52 -5.91
N ILE A 117 -3.48 0.16 -5.99
CA ILE A 117 -4.01 -1.15 -5.62
C ILE A 117 -4.68 -1.77 -6.84
N PHE A 118 -4.37 -3.03 -7.11
CA PHE A 118 -4.99 -3.80 -8.17
C PHE A 118 -5.92 -4.87 -7.58
N ALA A 119 -7.09 -5.01 -8.19
CA ALA A 119 -8.13 -5.93 -7.78
C ALA A 119 -7.59 -7.37 -7.73
N GLY A 120 -7.86 -8.06 -6.62
CA GLY A 120 -7.48 -9.45 -6.40
C GLY A 120 -5.99 -9.70 -6.21
N GLN A 121 -5.13 -8.67 -6.21
CA GLN A 121 -3.71 -8.81 -5.88
C GLN A 121 -3.49 -8.72 -4.37
N LEU A 122 -2.48 -9.47 -3.90
CA LEU A 122 -2.01 -9.38 -2.52
C LEU A 122 -1.29 -8.05 -2.33
N ASN A 123 -1.74 -7.28 -1.35
CA ASN A 123 -1.10 -6.05 -0.92
C ASN A 123 -0.40 -6.29 0.41
N GLU A 124 0.77 -5.66 0.57
CA GLU A 124 1.62 -5.84 1.73
C GLU A 124 2.09 -4.51 2.29
N ILE A 125 1.93 -4.34 3.60
CA ILE A 125 2.60 -3.29 4.37
C ILE A 125 3.68 -3.97 5.22
N VAL A 126 4.94 -3.71 4.90
CA VAL A 126 6.11 -4.28 5.58
C VAL A 126 6.71 -3.21 6.47
N ILE A 127 6.78 -3.49 7.77
CA ILE A 127 7.31 -2.59 8.79
C ILE A 127 8.57 -3.24 9.37
N ASN A 128 9.71 -2.58 9.19
CA ASN A 128 10.96 -2.94 9.83
C ASN A 128 11.26 -1.89 10.89
N GLY A 129 11.52 -2.34 12.11
CA GLY A 129 11.87 -1.46 13.20
C GLY A 129 12.73 -2.12 14.26
N GLU A 130 13.18 -1.31 15.21
CA GLU A 130 13.87 -1.73 16.42
C GLU A 130 13.05 -1.26 17.62
N SER A 131 12.63 -2.19 18.48
CA SER A 131 12.03 -1.86 19.77
C SER A 131 13.09 -1.95 20.87
N ARG A 132 12.98 -1.11 21.90
CA ARG A 132 13.87 -1.14 23.07
C ARG A 132 13.30 -1.91 24.27
N GLY A 133 12.10 -2.50 24.17
CA GLY A 133 11.56 -3.37 25.21
C GLY A 133 10.03 -3.39 25.36
N ASN A 134 9.38 -2.27 25.09
CA ASN A 134 7.94 -2.06 25.18
C ASN A 134 7.45 -1.07 24.11
N GLY A 135 8.07 -1.14 22.92
CA GLY A 135 7.75 -0.27 21.80
C GLY A 135 6.35 -0.50 21.25
N SER A 136 5.81 0.53 20.60
CA SER A 136 4.50 0.45 19.93
C SER A 136 4.43 1.31 18.68
N TYR A 137 3.57 0.91 17.75
CA TYR A 137 3.22 1.72 16.59
C TYR A 137 1.74 1.59 16.27
N GLY A 138 1.18 2.66 15.68
CA GLY A 138 -0.15 2.69 15.11
C GLY A 138 -0.10 3.04 13.62
N GLY A 139 -0.89 2.33 12.83
CA GLY A 139 -1.06 2.54 11.40
C GLY A 139 -2.49 2.90 11.05
N GLN A 140 -2.65 3.74 10.04
CA GLN A 140 -3.94 4.10 9.45
C GLN A 140 -3.82 4.08 7.94
N GLY A 141 -4.86 3.61 7.26
CA GLY A 141 -4.93 3.57 5.81
C GLY A 141 -6.32 3.94 5.31
N VAL A 142 -6.38 4.58 4.15
CA VAL A 142 -7.61 4.87 3.41
C VAL A 142 -7.41 4.45 1.97
N PHE A 143 -8.35 3.69 1.45
CA PHE A 143 -8.44 3.28 0.06
C PHE A 143 -9.66 3.92 -0.60
N VAL A 144 -9.48 4.39 -1.84
CA VAL A 144 -10.55 4.88 -2.69
C VAL A 144 -10.54 4.09 -3.99
N PRO A 145 -11.66 3.43 -4.36
CA PRO A 145 -11.73 2.69 -5.61
C PRO A 145 -11.73 3.63 -6.81
N THR A 146 -11.03 3.24 -7.88
CA THR A 146 -11.21 3.88 -9.18
C THR A 146 -12.56 3.46 -9.74
N ALA A 147 -13.45 4.42 -9.99
CA ALA A 147 -14.75 4.14 -10.61
C ALA A 147 -14.54 3.54 -12.01
N VAL A 148 -14.78 2.24 -12.14
CA VAL A 148 -14.91 1.58 -13.44
C VAL A 148 -16.40 1.63 -13.79
N PRO A 149 -16.83 2.24 -14.90
CA PRO A 149 -18.24 2.22 -15.28
C PRO A 149 -18.69 0.77 -15.44
N GLU A 150 -19.72 0.38 -14.70
CA GLU A 150 -20.23 -0.98 -14.73
C GLU A 150 -20.79 -1.33 -16.13
N PRO A 151 -20.81 -2.61 -16.54
CA PRO A 151 -21.43 -3.03 -17.80
C PRO A 151 -22.86 -2.52 -17.99
N ALA A 152 -23.63 -2.34 -16.91
CA ALA A 152 -24.95 -1.72 -16.95
C ALA A 152 -24.91 -0.23 -17.31
N ALA A 153 -23.92 0.52 -16.81
CA ALA A 153 -23.72 1.93 -17.19
C ALA A 153 -23.36 2.05 -18.68
N TRP A 154 -22.50 1.16 -19.19
CA TRP A 154 -22.24 1.04 -20.63
C TRP A 154 -23.51 0.66 -21.41
N GLY A 155 -24.28 -0.30 -20.90
CA GLY A 155 -25.55 -0.73 -21.48
C GLY A 155 -26.56 0.42 -21.56
N MET A 156 -26.69 1.21 -20.50
CA MET A 156 -27.58 2.38 -20.44
C MET A 156 -27.12 3.50 -21.36
N LEU A 157 -25.81 3.73 -21.46
CA LEU A 157 -25.23 4.69 -22.41
C LEU A 157 -25.53 4.27 -23.85
N ILE A 158 -25.27 3.01 -24.20
CA ILE A 158 -25.55 2.45 -25.53
C ILE A 158 -27.06 2.51 -25.82
N ALA A 159 -27.89 2.11 -24.86
CA ALA A 159 -29.34 2.16 -24.99
C ALA A 159 -29.82 3.60 -25.20
N GLY A 160 -29.31 4.57 -24.43
CA GLY A 160 -29.62 5.99 -24.58
C GLY A 160 -29.30 6.50 -25.99
N PHE A 161 -28.13 6.16 -26.52
CA PHE A 161 -27.77 6.50 -27.91
C PHE A 161 -28.65 5.77 -28.94
N ALA A 162 -28.98 4.51 -28.72
CA ALA A 162 -29.88 3.76 -29.59
C ALA A 162 -31.28 4.37 -29.64
N PHE A 163 -31.84 4.76 -28.49
CA PHE A 163 -33.13 5.43 -28.40
C PHE A 163 -33.12 6.80 -29.09
N ALA A 164 -32.08 7.62 -28.87
CA ALA A 164 -31.93 8.91 -29.53
C ALA A 164 -31.81 8.78 -31.06
N GLY A 165 -31.02 7.80 -31.52
CA GLY A 165 -30.89 7.48 -32.94
C GLY A 165 -32.20 7.00 -33.56
N PHE A 166 -33.00 6.22 -32.83
CA PHE A 166 -34.32 5.79 -33.31
C PHE A 166 -35.33 6.95 -33.38
N ALA A 167 -35.33 7.84 -32.38
CA ALA A 167 -36.23 8.99 -32.33
C ALA A 167 -35.99 9.95 -33.52
N THR A 168 -34.72 10.19 -33.89
CA THR A 168 -34.37 11.07 -35.03
C THR A 168 -34.72 10.46 -36.39
N ARG A 169 -34.78 9.13 -36.52
CA ARG A 169 -35.19 8.44 -37.75
C ARG A 169 -36.70 8.48 -38.00
N ARG A 170 -37.53 8.71 -36.98
CA ARG A 170 -38.99 8.86 -37.15
C ARG A 170 -39.32 10.24 -37.72
N ARG A 171 -39.26 10.37 -39.05
CA ARG A 171 -39.80 11.54 -39.76
C ARG A 171 -41.33 11.42 -39.87
N PRO A 172 -42.12 12.40 -39.41
CA PRO A 172 -43.55 12.41 -39.67
C PRO A 172 -43.79 12.65 -41.17
N THR A 173 -44.50 11.73 -41.83
CA THR A 173 -45.04 11.96 -43.19
C THR A 173 -46.17 12.97 -43.11
N VAL A 174 -45.90 14.21 -43.49
CA VAL A 174 -46.93 15.25 -43.63
C VAL A 174 -47.75 14.96 -44.88
N ARG A 175 -49.02 14.54 -44.71
CA ARG A 175 -49.99 14.50 -45.81
C ARG A 175 -50.58 15.90 -45.99
N VAL A 176 -50.20 16.57 -47.07
CA VAL A 176 -50.83 17.83 -47.49
C VAL A 176 -52.12 17.49 -48.24
N ARG A 177 -53.27 17.98 -47.76
CA ARG A 177 -54.53 17.98 -48.52
C ARG A 177 -54.70 19.34 -49.17
N TYR A 178 -54.87 19.35 -50.48
CA TYR A 178 -55.31 20.54 -51.22
C TYR A 178 -56.84 20.53 -51.26
N SER A 179 -57.43 21.68 -50.90
CA SER A 179 -58.86 21.98 -50.99
C SER A 179 -59.10 22.99 -52.10
#